data_AF-A0AA88J4M2-F1
#
_entry.id   AF-A0AA88J4M2-F1
#
_cell.length_a   1.000
_cell.length_b   1.000
_cell.length_c   1.000
_cell.angle_alpha   90.00
_cell.angle_beta   90.00
_cell.angle_gamma   90.00
#
_symmetry.space_group_name_H-M   'P 1'
#
loop_
_entity.id
_entity.type
_entity.pdbx_description
1 polymer ?
#
loop_
_entity_poly.entity_id
_entity_poly.type
_entity_poly.pdbx_seq_one_letter_code
_entity_poly.pdbx_strand_id
1 'polypeptide(L)'
;MNMATRPLAYYAHSSMRQGNQIKVLIPYTIMTFEMTVYLSFEDIYGFINLQEISANCILVYMRYLEELCRINGQAEKFAFVSPTLVSPVRIDTEDAGMRERADSLISFMRDAPKGRLYLVPHNRGRHWVLGVIDPWEDLVLYFDLLREKKRDDFTELMNMVLTDWKIMTGEGIRRRRDCKTKISNRPCPLQEGSVECGENGLAM
;
A
#
# COMPACT_ATOMS: atom_id res chain seq x y z
N MET A 1 -22.39 -9.73 -8.27
CA MET A 1 -22.09 -10.06 -6.85
C MET A 1 -21.60 -11.50 -6.79
N ASN A 2 -20.32 -11.71 -6.45
CA ASN A 2 -19.77 -13.06 -6.27
C ASN A 2 -20.45 -13.75 -5.08
N MET A 3 -20.67 -15.06 -5.16
CA MET A 3 -21.29 -15.87 -4.08
C MET A 3 -20.55 -15.76 -2.74
N ALA A 4 -19.25 -15.41 -2.73
CA ALA A 4 -18.44 -15.29 -1.52
C ALA A 4 -18.75 -14.06 -0.66
N THR A 5 -19.18 -12.93 -1.24
CA THR A 5 -19.37 -11.67 -0.49
C THR A 5 -20.77 -11.50 0.10
N ARG A 6 -21.77 -12.22 -0.44
CA ARG A 6 -23.17 -12.17 0.02
C ARG A 6 -23.38 -12.53 1.50
N PRO A 7 -22.76 -13.61 2.04
CA PRO A 7 -22.89 -13.94 3.45
C PRO A 7 -22.26 -12.90 4.38
N LEU A 8 -21.11 -12.34 3.98
CA LEU A 8 -20.45 -11.24 4.70
C LEU A 8 -21.32 -9.97 4.66
N ALA A 9 -21.99 -9.70 3.55
CA ALA A 9 -22.94 -8.58 3.40
C ALA A 9 -24.09 -8.70 4.38
N TYR A 10 -24.70 -9.89 4.41
CA TYR A 10 -25.79 -10.19 5.32
C TYR A 10 -25.34 -10.02 6.78
N TYR A 11 -24.18 -10.57 7.15
CA TYR A 11 -23.65 -10.45 8.50
C TYR A 11 -23.31 -9.01 8.90
N ALA A 12 -22.62 -8.26 8.04
CA ALA A 12 -22.35 -6.85 8.26
C ALA A 12 -23.65 -6.05 8.42
N HIS A 13 -24.64 -6.27 7.56
CA HIS A 13 -25.93 -5.58 7.62
C HIS A 13 -26.81 -6.02 8.81
N SER A 14 -26.70 -7.27 9.26
CA SER A 14 -27.50 -7.80 10.38
C SER A 14 -26.89 -7.51 11.75
N SER A 15 -25.56 -7.41 11.82
CA SER A 15 -24.82 -7.35 13.09
C SER A 15 -24.15 -6.00 13.34
N MET A 16 -23.82 -5.23 12.29
CA MET A 16 -23.30 -3.87 12.42
C MET A 16 -24.41 -2.86 12.10
N ARG A 17 -24.74 -2.02 13.08
CA ARG A 17 -25.65 -0.89 12.90
C ARG A 17 -24.89 0.29 12.31
N GLN A 18 -25.61 1.15 11.58
CA GLN A 18 -25.03 2.40 11.07
C GLN A 18 -24.47 3.24 12.25
N GLY A 19 -23.24 3.71 12.11
CA GLY A 19 -22.47 4.35 13.21
C GLY A 19 -21.63 3.40 14.07
N ASN A 20 -21.73 2.08 13.90
CA ASN A 20 -20.80 1.14 14.55
C ASN A 20 -19.39 1.26 13.96
N GLN A 21 -18.40 1.08 14.81
CA GLN A 21 -16.98 1.08 14.42
C GLN A 21 -16.24 -0.11 15.04
N ILE A 22 -15.42 -0.79 14.24
CA ILE A 22 -14.46 -1.79 14.71
C ILE A 22 -13.13 -1.07 14.95
N LYS A 23 -12.62 -1.15 16.18
CA LYS A 23 -11.34 -0.55 16.57
C LYS A 23 -10.21 -1.53 16.24
N VAL A 24 -9.19 -1.06 15.53
CA VAL A 24 -8.01 -1.85 15.19
C VAL A 24 -6.76 -1.08 15.56
N LEU A 25 -5.87 -1.69 16.34
CA LEU A 25 -4.55 -1.15 16.63
C LEU A 25 -3.62 -1.46 15.45
N ILE A 26 -3.02 -0.41 14.89
CA ILE A 26 -2.00 -0.47 13.87
C ILE A 26 -0.64 -0.33 14.55
N PRO A 27 0.24 -1.35 14.44
CA PRO A 27 1.55 -1.32 15.06
C PRO A 27 2.51 -0.37 14.32
N TYR A 28 3.55 0.05 15.04
CA TYR A 28 4.66 0.82 14.47
C TYR A 28 5.42 0.05 13.37
N THR A 29 5.24 -1.26 13.21
CA THR A 29 5.89 -2.04 12.15
C THR A 29 5.28 -1.79 10.76
N ILE A 30 4.13 -1.13 10.69
CA ILE A 30 3.41 -0.77 9.45
C ILE A 30 3.45 0.74 9.19
N MET A 31 3.69 1.50 10.26
CA MET A 31 3.78 2.95 10.26
C MET A 31 5.14 3.37 10.84
N THR A 32 5.27 4.62 11.27
CA THR A 32 6.43 5.08 12.07
C THR A 32 6.03 5.33 13.53
N PHE A 33 4.78 5.05 13.89
CA PHE A 33 4.18 5.20 15.22
C PHE A 33 2.97 4.26 15.35
N GLU A 34 2.52 3.99 16.58
CA GLU A 34 1.30 3.22 16.82
C GLU A 34 0.06 4.11 16.71
N MET A 35 -0.99 3.62 16.05
CA MET A 35 -2.27 4.34 15.98
C MET A 35 -3.46 3.40 16.03
N THR A 36 -4.59 3.89 16.55
CA THR A 36 -5.87 3.17 16.45
C THR A 36 -6.64 3.69 15.25
N VAL A 37 -7.04 2.79 14.37
CA VAL A 37 -7.95 3.07 13.25
C VAL A 37 -9.32 2.48 13.52
N TYR A 38 -10.33 3.02 12.86
CA TYR A 38 -11.72 2.64 13.03
C TYR A 38 -12.29 2.25 11.67
N LEU A 39 -12.72 0.99 11.54
CA LEU A 39 -13.51 0.55 10.39
C LEU A 39 -14.98 0.83 10.67
N SER A 40 -15.55 1.73 9.89
CA SER A 40 -16.97 2.07 9.95
C SER A 40 -17.85 1.01 9.29
N PHE A 41 -19.16 1.11 9.52
CA PHE A 41 -20.14 0.34 8.74
C PHE A 41 -19.98 0.60 7.24
N GLU A 42 -19.75 1.86 6.85
CA GLU A 42 -19.60 2.31 5.47
C GLU A 42 -18.37 1.69 4.79
N ASP A 43 -17.26 1.56 5.53
CA ASP A 43 -16.04 0.90 5.03
C ASP A 43 -16.31 -0.57 4.64
N ILE A 44 -17.00 -1.29 5.52
CA ILE A 44 -17.29 -2.72 5.35
C ILE A 44 -18.40 -2.91 4.30
N TYR A 45 -19.43 -2.08 4.34
CA TYR A 45 -20.52 -2.11 3.37
C TYR A 45 -20.00 -1.78 1.97
N GLY A 46 -19.13 -0.77 1.83
CA GLY A 46 -18.51 -0.41 0.56
C GLY A 46 -17.71 -1.57 -0.02
N PHE A 47 -16.82 -2.18 0.77
CA PHE A 47 -16.06 -3.36 0.39
C PHE A 47 -16.96 -4.48 -0.15
N ILE A 48 -17.99 -4.85 0.62
CA ILE A 48 -18.85 -5.98 0.25
C ILE A 48 -19.71 -5.72 -1.00
N ASN A 49 -20.04 -4.47 -1.26
CA ASN A 49 -20.82 -4.07 -2.44
C ASN A 49 -19.94 -3.73 -3.65
N LEU A 50 -18.65 -4.11 -3.64
CA LEU A 50 -17.71 -3.81 -4.73
C LEU A 50 -17.66 -2.30 -4.99
N GLN A 51 -17.64 -1.48 -3.94
CA GLN A 51 -17.34 -0.05 -4.06
C GLN A 51 -15.85 0.19 -3.88
N GLU A 52 -15.42 1.42 -4.14
CA GLU A 52 -14.02 1.82 -3.92
C GLU A 52 -13.61 1.54 -2.47
N ILE A 53 -12.54 0.76 -2.32
CA ILE A 53 -12.02 0.39 -1.00
C ILE A 53 -11.38 1.61 -0.35
N SER A 54 -11.74 1.86 0.91
CA SER A 54 -11.16 2.95 1.69
C SER A 54 -9.72 2.67 2.11
N ALA A 55 -8.96 3.72 2.39
CA ALA A 55 -7.59 3.58 2.92
C ALA A 55 -7.56 2.82 4.26
N ASN A 56 -8.60 2.93 5.08
CA ASN A 56 -8.69 2.20 6.34
C ASN A 56 -8.82 0.69 6.10
N CYS A 57 -9.63 0.26 5.13
CA CYS A 57 -9.71 -1.14 4.74
C CYS A 57 -8.37 -1.69 4.27
N ILE A 58 -7.66 -0.97 3.40
CA ILE A 58 -6.32 -1.35 2.93
C ILE A 58 -5.33 -1.43 4.10
N LEU A 59 -5.33 -0.45 5.00
CA LEU A 59 -4.44 -0.42 6.16
C LEU A 59 -4.69 -1.59 7.12
N VAL A 60 -5.95 -1.91 7.42
CA VAL A 60 -6.29 -3.08 8.25
C VAL A 60 -5.87 -4.37 7.58
N TYR A 61 -5.99 -4.47 6.25
CA TYR A 61 -5.52 -5.64 5.52
C TYR A 61 -3.99 -5.77 5.54
N MET A 62 -3.24 -4.68 5.34
CA MET A 62 -1.78 -4.67 5.48
C MET A 62 -1.36 -5.15 6.88
N ARG A 63 -2.11 -4.78 7.92
CA ARG A 63 -1.92 -5.26 9.29
C ARG A 63 -2.23 -6.75 9.46
N TYR A 64 -3.26 -7.25 8.80
CA TYR A 64 -3.52 -8.68 8.76
C TYR A 64 -2.40 -9.46 8.05
N LEU A 65 -1.89 -8.98 6.91
CA LEU A 65 -0.79 -9.62 6.19
C LEU A 65 0.53 -9.62 6.98
N GLU A 66 0.83 -8.54 7.68
CA GLU A 66 1.97 -8.46 8.60
C GLU A 66 1.88 -9.54 9.69
N GLU A 67 0.70 -9.66 10.30
CA GLU A 67 0.45 -10.64 11.35
C GLU A 67 0.59 -12.08 10.82
N LEU A 68 0.06 -12.36 9.63
CA LEU A 68 0.23 -13.65 8.95
C LEU A 68 1.71 -13.95 8.64
N CYS A 69 2.44 -12.98 8.10
CA CYS A 69 3.86 -13.15 7.81
C CYS A 69 4.65 -13.45 9.08
N ARG A 70 4.35 -12.77 10.19
CA ARG A 70 4.98 -13.02 11.49
C ARG A 70 4.70 -14.43 11.98
N ILE A 71 3.44 -14.88 11.94
CA ILE A 71 3.06 -16.25 12.34
C ILE A 71 3.74 -17.31 11.47
N ASN A 72 3.93 -17.03 10.18
CA ASN A 72 4.57 -17.94 9.23
C ASN A 72 6.10 -17.82 9.18
N GLY A 73 6.74 -17.04 10.06
CA GLY A 73 8.20 -16.88 10.08
C GLY A 73 8.77 -16.09 8.89
N GLN A 74 7.95 -15.25 8.25
CA GLN A 74 8.31 -14.43 7.08
C GLN A 74 8.44 -12.93 7.38
N ALA A 75 8.36 -12.52 8.65
CA ALA A 75 8.49 -11.11 9.06
C ALA A 75 9.83 -10.46 8.66
N GLU A 76 10.90 -11.24 8.49
CA GLU A 76 12.17 -10.71 7.99
C GLU A 76 12.13 -10.39 6.49
N LYS A 77 11.32 -11.13 5.72
CA LYS A 77 11.27 -11.04 4.26
C LYS A 77 10.31 -9.97 3.75
N PHE A 78 9.18 -9.76 4.43
CA PHE A 78 8.14 -8.85 3.98
C PHE A 78 7.86 -7.77 5.03
N ALA A 79 7.74 -6.53 4.57
CA ALA A 79 7.25 -5.40 5.34
C ALA A 79 6.09 -4.73 4.60
N PHE A 80 5.11 -4.25 5.34
CA PHE A 80 3.87 -3.69 4.80
C PHE A 80 3.76 -2.23 5.20
N VAL A 81 3.53 -1.35 4.23
CA VAL A 81 3.52 0.11 4.45
C VAL A 81 2.10 0.61 4.53
N SER A 82 1.82 1.50 5.49
CA SER A 82 0.54 2.20 5.53
C SER A 82 0.33 3.07 4.27
N PRO A 83 -0.85 2.98 3.62
CA PRO A 83 -1.15 3.84 2.47
C PRO A 83 -1.16 5.33 2.83
N THR A 84 -1.37 5.69 4.10
CA THR A 84 -1.35 7.08 4.57
C THR A 84 0.03 7.72 4.52
N LEU A 85 1.11 6.93 4.44
CA LEU A 85 2.48 7.43 4.34
C LEU A 85 2.89 7.77 2.90
N VAL A 86 2.17 7.23 1.91
CA VAL A 86 2.64 7.18 0.51
C VAL A 86 1.60 7.66 -0.51
N SER A 87 0.32 7.68 -0.14
CA SER A 87 -0.75 8.19 -0.99
C SER A 87 -0.95 9.69 -0.76
N PRO A 88 -1.18 10.49 -1.82
CA PRO A 88 -1.52 11.90 -1.66
C PRO A 88 -2.88 12.06 -0.96
N VAL A 89 -2.98 13.03 -0.04
CA VAL A 89 -4.23 13.34 0.67
C VAL A 89 -5.23 14.07 -0.24
N ARG A 90 -4.75 14.81 -1.24
CA ARG A 90 -5.55 15.50 -2.27
C ARG A 90 -4.81 15.53 -3.62
N ILE A 91 -5.56 15.36 -4.71
CA ILE A 91 -5.05 15.24 -6.09
C ILE A 91 -4.82 16.63 -6.73
N ASP A 92 -5.46 17.68 -6.22
CA ASP A 92 -5.55 19.00 -6.84
C ASP A 92 -4.32 19.88 -6.66
N THR A 93 -3.29 19.38 -5.97
CA THR A 93 -2.01 20.07 -5.83
C THR A 93 -0.92 19.11 -6.29
N GLU A 94 -0.29 19.43 -7.43
CA GLU A 94 0.73 18.59 -8.09
C GLU A 94 1.92 18.24 -7.17
N ASP A 95 2.06 18.94 -6.05
CA ASP A 95 3.15 18.83 -5.08
C ASP A 95 2.73 18.43 -3.65
N ALA A 96 1.45 18.11 -3.37
CA ALA A 96 0.96 17.92 -1.99
C ALA A 96 1.75 16.85 -1.23
N GLY A 97 2.74 17.30 -0.46
CA GLY A 97 3.56 16.50 0.42
C GLY A 97 4.38 15.41 -0.27
N MET A 98 4.77 15.51 -1.54
CA MET A 98 5.61 14.47 -2.18
C MET A 98 6.90 14.23 -1.38
N ARG A 99 7.58 15.30 -0.99
CA ARG A 99 8.78 15.22 -0.16
C ARG A 99 8.51 14.59 1.21
N GLU A 100 7.42 15.00 1.87
CA GLU A 100 7.04 14.47 3.19
C GLU A 100 6.71 12.96 3.13
N ARG A 101 6.02 12.52 2.08
CA ARG A 101 5.74 11.10 1.82
C ARG A 101 7.02 10.32 1.54
N ALA A 102 7.94 10.90 0.76
CA ALA A 102 9.24 10.30 0.51
C ALA A 102 10.04 10.16 1.80
N ASP A 103 10.16 11.22 2.60
CA ASP A 103 10.87 11.22 3.88
C ASP A 103 10.24 10.24 4.87
N SER A 104 8.90 10.12 4.90
CA SER A 104 8.19 9.14 5.71
C SER A 104 8.53 7.70 5.33
N LEU A 105 8.52 7.38 4.03
CA LEU A 105 8.89 6.05 3.54
C LEU A 105 10.39 5.76 3.72
N ILE A 106 11.26 6.74 3.52
CA ILE A 106 12.70 6.62 3.78
C ILE A 106 12.95 6.33 5.26
N SER A 107 12.27 7.05 6.16
CA SER A 107 12.35 6.83 7.60
C SER A 107 11.89 5.42 7.97
N PHE A 108 10.78 4.97 7.39
CA PHE A 108 10.27 3.60 7.56
C PHE A 108 11.27 2.53 7.10
N MET A 109 12.03 2.81 6.03
CA MET A 109 13.03 1.90 5.46
C MET A 109 14.45 2.13 6.00
N ARG A 110 14.66 3.00 7.01
CA ARG A 110 16.01 3.43 7.43
C ARG A 110 16.96 2.27 7.67
N ASP A 111 16.49 1.27 8.40
CA ASP A 111 17.27 0.09 8.79
C ASP A 111 16.89 -1.15 7.96
N ALA A 112 16.57 -0.95 6.68
CA ALA A 112 16.13 -2.03 5.80
C ALA A 112 17.20 -3.13 5.65
N PRO A 113 16.95 -4.36 6.12
CA PRO A 113 17.85 -5.47 5.88
C PRO A 113 17.87 -5.86 4.39
N LYS A 114 19.01 -6.37 3.94
CA LYS A 114 19.17 -6.84 2.56
C LYS A 114 18.19 -7.98 2.25
N GLY A 115 17.49 -7.88 1.12
CA GLY A 115 16.53 -8.88 0.65
C GLY A 115 15.12 -8.78 1.26
N ARG A 116 14.86 -7.78 2.11
CA ARG A 116 13.48 -7.48 2.56
C ARG A 116 12.73 -6.70 1.47
N LEU A 117 11.49 -7.12 1.22
CA LEU A 117 10.57 -6.52 0.27
C LEU A 117 9.52 -5.68 1.00
N TYR A 118 9.30 -4.46 0.51
CA TYR A 118 8.35 -3.51 1.06
C TYR A 118 7.13 -3.41 0.16
N LEU A 119 5.97 -3.78 0.69
CA LEU A 119 4.68 -3.69 0.02
C LEU A 119 4.06 -2.31 0.28
N VAL A 120 3.85 -1.55 -0.79
CA VAL A 120 3.49 -0.13 -0.75
C VAL A 120 2.18 0.09 -1.49
N PRO A 121 1.03 0.05 -0.79
CA PRO A 121 -0.25 0.41 -1.38
C PRO A 121 -0.31 1.93 -1.63
N HIS A 122 -0.61 2.32 -2.86
CA HIS A 122 -0.70 3.72 -3.23
C HIS A 122 -2.04 3.99 -3.92
N ASN A 123 -2.75 5.03 -3.47
CA ASN A 123 -4.00 5.45 -4.07
C ASN A 123 -3.79 6.71 -4.93
N ARG A 124 -3.99 6.59 -6.24
CA ARG A 124 -3.95 7.72 -7.19
C ARG A 124 -5.32 8.40 -7.33
N GLY A 125 -5.93 8.73 -6.19
CA GLY A 125 -7.18 9.49 -6.11
C GLY A 125 -8.47 8.69 -6.03
N ARG A 126 -8.60 7.60 -6.80
CA ARG A 126 -9.72 6.62 -6.74
C ARG A 126 -9.30 5.23 -7.22
N HIS A 127 -8.00 5.00 -7.33
CA HIS A 127 -7.45 3.78 -7.92
C HIS A 127 -6.25 3.32 -7.12
N TRP A 128 -6.34 2.09 -6.63
CA TRP A 128 -5.28 1.46 -5.86
C TRP A 128 -4.29 0.76 -6.78
N VAL A 129 -3.01 0.99 -6.51
CA VAL A 129 -1.89 0.25 -7.08
C VAL A 129 -1.03 -0.28 -5.95
N LEU A 130 -0.29 -1.34 -6.22
CA LEU A 130 0.66 -1.92 -5.28
C LEU A 130 2.08 -1.82 -5.83
N GLY A 131 2.95 -1.17 -5.08
CA GLY A 131 4.39 -1.25 -5.29
C GLY A 131 5.01 -2.35 -4.43
N VAL A 132 6.01 -3.04 -4.96
CA VAL A 132 6.93 -3.88 -4.17
C VAL A 132 8.33 -3.36 -4.38
N ILE A 133 8.97 -2.90 -3.30
CA ILE A 133 10.29 -2.27 -3.33
C ILE A 133 11.33 -3.21 -2.75
N ASP A 134 12.45 -3.37 -3.48
CA ASP A 134 13.72 -3.84 -2.92
C ASP A 134 14.73 -2.68 -3.01
N PRO A 135 15.03 -2.00 -1.89
CA PRO A 135 15.91 -0.84 -1.90
C PRO A 135 17.36 -1.18 -2.21
N TRP A 136 17.81 -2.41 -1.93
CA TRP A 136 19.17 -2.87 -2.17
C TRP A 136 19.39 -3.24 -3.65
N GLU A 137 18.38 -3.81 -4.29
CA GLU A 137 18.40 -4.18 -5.71
C GLU A 137 17.95 -3.06 -6.65
N ASP A 138 17.55 -1.90 -6.11
CA ASP A 138 17.08 -0.76 -6.88
C ASP A 138 15.88 -1.10 -7.78
N LEU A 139 14.98 -1.91 -7.23
CA LEU A 139 13.88 -2.54 -7.94
C LEU A 139 12.55 -2.09 -7.35
N VAL A 140 11.64 -1.71 -8.25
CA VAL A 140 10.23 -1.48 -7.92
C VAL A 140 9.39 -2.31 -8.87
N LEU A 141 8.65 -3.28 -8.33
CA LEU A 141 7.61 -3.98 -9.08
C LEU A 141 6.32 -3.20 -8.90
N TYR A 142 5.72 -2.80 -10.01
CA TYR A 142 4.49 -2.02 -10.02
C TYR A 142 3.33 -2.89 -10.50
N PHE A 143 2.30 -3.00 -9.67
CA PHE A 143 1.11 -3.79 -9.93
C PHE A 143 -0.09 -2.84 -10.07
N ASP A 144 -0.54 -2.67 -11.31
CA ASP A 144 -1.75 -1.92 -11.67
C ASP A 144 -2.74 -2.85 -12.38
N LEU A 145 -3.89 -3.02 -11.75
CA LEU A 145 -4.95 -3.94 -12.12
C LEU A 145 -5.84 -3.44 -13.25
N LEU A 146 -5.90 -2.12 -13.45
CA LEU A 146 -6.64 -1.51 -14.56
C LEU A 146 -5.77 -1.29 -15.80
N ARG A 147 -4.42 -1.36 -15.65
CA ARG A 147 -3.44 -1.07 -16.71
C ARG A 147 -3.69 0.26 -17.44
N GLU A 148 -4.38 1.19 -16.80
CA GLU A 148 -4.63 2.51 -17.36
C GLU A 148 -3.31 3.27 -17.44
N LYS A 149 -3.00 3.85 -18.60
CA LYS A 149 -1.82 4.73 -18.80
C LYS A 149 -2.03 6.12 -18.18
N LYS A 150 -2.75 6.24 -17.07
CA LYS A 150 -2.84 7.52 -16.36
C LYS A 150 -1.54 7.78 -15.64
N ARG A 151 -1.05 9.01 -15.77
CA ARG A 151 0.13 9.49 -15.06
C ARG A 151 -0.23 9.57 -13.58
N ASP A 152 0.44 8.79 -12.75
CA ASP A 152 0.45 8.98 -11.30
C ASP A 152 1.83 9.47 -10.84
N ASP A 153 1.89 9.93 -9.60
CA ASP A 153 3.11 10.43 -8.96
C ASP A 153 3.90 9.29 -8.29
N PHE A 154 3.42 8.04 -8.33
CA PHE A 154 4.06 6.90 -7.69
C PHE A 154 5.49 6.69 -8.22
N THR A 155 5.65 6.75 -9.54
CA THR A 155 6.98 6.60 -10.16
C THR A 155 7.96 7.67 -9.69
N GLU A 156 7.50 8.92 -9.58
CA GLU A 156 8.32 10.04 -9.12
C GLU A 156 8.68 9.90 -7.63
N LEU A 157 7.69 9.54 -6.80
CA LEU A 157 7.87 9.23 -5.40
C LEU A 157 8.91 8.12 -5.19
N MET A 158 8.81 7.00 -5.91
CA MET A 158 9.74 5.88 -5.77
C MET A 158 11.16 6.24 -6.19
N ASN A 159 11.32 7.05 -7.25
CA ASN A 159 12.63 7.53 -7.67
C ASN A 159 13.27 8.42 -6.61
N MET A 160 12.51 9.34 -6.01
CA MET A 160 12.99 10.18 -4.91
C MET A 160 13.40 9.33 -3.71
N VAL A 161 12.53 8.41 -3.29
CA VAL A 161 12.75 7.52 -2.14
C VAL A 161 14.02 6.70 -2.30
N LEU A 162 14.21 6.02 -3.44
CA LEU A 162 15.37 5.15 -3.64
C LEU A 162 16.66 5.93 -3.85
N THR A 163 16.60 7.12 -4.43
CA THR A 163 17.78 8.00 -4.58
C THR A 163 18.25 8.48 -3.21
N ASP A 164 17.35 9.03 -2.41
CA ASP A 164 17.67 9.62 -1.12
C ASP A 164 18.00 8.57 -0.07
N TRP A 165 17.32 7.42 -0.08
CA TRP A 165 17.64 6.31 0.82
C TRP A 165 19.08 5.81 0.60
N LYS A 166 19.54 5.72 -0.64
CA LYS A 166 20.94 5.34 -0.96
C LYS A 166 21.94 6.39 -0.47
N ILE A 167 21.61 7.68 -0.58
CA ILE A 167 22.45 8.77 -0.06
C ILE A 167 22.55 8.65 1.46
N MET A 168 21.42 8.48 2.14
CA MET A 168 21.33 8.36 3.60
C MET A 168 22.11 7.15 4.15
N THR A 169 22.04 6.00 3.47
CA THR A 169 22.71 4.76 3.89
C THR A 169 24.18 4.66 3.44
N GLY A 170 24.69 5.63 2.68
CA GLY A 170 26.04 5.61 2.13
C GLY A 170 26.24 4.65 0.94
N GLU A 171 25.22 3.91 0.54
CA GLU A 171 25.23 3.02 -0.64
C GLU A 171 25.35 3.81 -1.95
N GLY A 172 24.90 5.07 -1.99
CA GLY A 172 25.03 5.97 -3.13
C GLY A 172 26.48 6.27 -3.52
N ILE A 173 27.43 6.14 -2.58
CA ILE A 173 28.87 6.32 -2.84
C ILE A 173 29.46 5.09 -3.55
N ARG A 174 28.90 3.89 -3.30
CA ARG A 174 29.38 2.61 -3.88
C ARG A 174 28.89 2.38 -5.30
N ARG A 175 27.71 2.89 -5.68
CA ARG A 175 27.14 2.77 -7.03
C ARG A 175 27.23 4.11 -7.79
N ARG A 176 28.44 4.51 -8.18
CA ARG A 176 28.69 5.69 -9.04
C ARG A 176 28.33 5.48 -10.53
N ARG A 177 27.47 4.50 -10.85
CA ARG A 177 27.00 4.21 -12.22
C ARG A 177 25.49 4.41 -12.23
N ASP A 178 25.00 5.11 -13.24
CA ASP A 178 23.59 5.37 -13.55
C ASP A 178 22.70 4.12 -13.41
N CYS A 179 22.28 3.79 -12.19
CA CYS A 179 21.22 2.83 -11.95
C CYS A 179 19.95 3.66 -11.81
N LYS A 180 19.26 3.87 -12.93
CA LYS A 180 17.86 4.30 -12.88
C LYS A 180 17.07 3.17 -12.21
N THR A 181 16.20 3.53 -11.29
CA THR A 181 15.25 2.60 -10.66
C THR A 181 14.61 1.70 -11.70
N LYS A 182 14.70 0.38 -11.51
CA LYS A 182 14.04 -0.57 -12.40
C LYS A 182 12.58 -0.67 -11.99
N ILE A 183 11.71 0.07 -12.67
CA ILE A 183 10.27 -0.05 -12.51
C ILE A 183 9.74 -1.04 -13.54
N SER A 184 9.16 -2.14 -13.08
CA SER A 184 8.59 -3.17 -13.95
C SER A 184 7.11 -3.35 -13.65
N ASN A 185 6.27 -3.10 -14.65
CA ASN A 185 4.86 -3.46 -14.60
C ASN A 185 4.73 -4.99 -14.67
N ARG A 186 4.06 -5.61 -13.69
CA ARG A 186 3.88 -7.05 -13.66
C ARG A 186 2.48 -7.44 -14.14
N PRO A 187 2.34 -8.53 -14.92
CA PRO A 187 1.04 -9.05 -15.29
C PRO A 187 0.32 -9.56 -14.04
N CYS A 188 -0.81 -8.95 -13.75
CA CYS A 188 -1.78 -9.39 -12.75
C CYS A 188 -3.10 -9.77 -13.48
N PRO A 189 -3.95 -10.67 -12.93
CA PRO A 189 -5.32 -10.84 -13.40
C PRO A 189 -5.98 -9.49 -13.68
N LEU A 190 -6.44 -9.31 -14.92
CA LEU A 190 -7.03 -8.06 -15.35
C LEU A 190 -8.40 -7.91 -14.69
N GLN A 191 -8.65 -6.73 -14.16
CA GLN A 191 -9.95 -6.39 -13.61
C GLN A 191 -11.00 -6.22 -14.71
N GLU A 192 -12.23 -6.73 -14.49
CA GLU A 192 -13.35 -6.56 -15.43
C GLU A 192 -14.18 -5.29 -15.14
N GLY A 193 -14.28 -4.87 -13.87
CA GLY A 193 -15.00 -3.65 -13.44
C GLY A 193 -14.10 -2.44 -13.19
N SER A 194 -14.64 -1.34 -12.64
CA SER A 194 -13.89 -0.10 -12.33
C SER A 194 -13.51 0.09 -10.86
N VAL A 195 -13.95 -0.80 -9.97
CA VAL A 195 -13.99 -0.63 -8.50
C VAL A 195 -13.20 -1.69 -7.72
N GLU A 196 -12.82 -2.77 -8.38
CA GLU A 196 -12.20 -3.96 -7.79
C GLU A 196 -10.67 -3.83 -7.68
N CYS A 197 -10.11 -2.64 -7.95
CA CYS A 197 -8.67 -2.41 -7.97
C CYS A 197 -8.05 -2.56 -6.58
N GLY A 198 -8.82 -2.20 -5.55
CA GLY A 198 -8.49 -2.53 -4.18
C GLY A 198 -8.54 -4.05 -3.94
N GLU A 199 -9.63 -4.73 -4.30
CA GLU A 199 -9.85 -6.15 -3.95
C GLU A 199 -8.81 -7.08 -4.60
N ASN A 200 -8.56 -6.90 -5.90
CA ASN A 200 -7.57 -7.70 -6.62
C ASN A 200 -6.14 -7.36 -6.17
N GLY A 201 -5.91 -6.17 -5.60
CA GLY A 201 -4.64 -5.78 -4.98
C GLY A 201 -4.41 -6.47 -3.65
N LEU A 202 -5.49 -6.80 -2.92
CA LEU A 202 -5.45 -7.59 -1.70
C LEU A 202 -5.29 -9.10 -2.01
N ALA A 203 -5.75 -9.57 -3.17
CA ALA A 203 -5.72 -10.99 -3.54
C ALA A 203 -4.38 -11.49 -4.13
N MET A 204 -3.39 -10.61 -4.31
CA MET A 204 -2.01 -10.94 -4.74
C MET A 204 -1.08 -11.19 -3.56
#